data_AF-A0A4R5BMC4-F1
#
_entry.id   AF-A0A4R5BMC4-F1
#
_cell.length_a   1.000
_cell.length_b   1.000
_cell.length_c   1.000
_cell.angle_alpha   90.00
_cell.angle_beta   90.00
_cell.angle_gamma   90.00
#
_symmetry.space_group_name_H-M   'P 1'
#
loop_
_entity.id
_entity.type
_entity.pdbx_description
1 polymer ?
#
loop_
_entity_poly.entity_id
_entity_poly.type
_entity_poly.pdbx_seq_one_letter_code
_entity_poly.pdbx_strand_id
1 'polypeptide(L)'
;MHTHTGVSSVDSLALVLRVLLLTGTAVVAGIGLLRAGAVMRPWSAWIAGVGTAALAGVSAVVLHINTGFAVAHVVLVLAVPLALRWRGPSTFLGFGLALLLIAEAALGHTSLAFFLDTIFVAVAVVWFGLALAKTWRPDSGLRPRPIALTGAVALVGAGIGQLVLAGVFDRRLWSTGYGITVLVLVIGAVSVLAVTLALREERRVYRVGAIGVLAAVLAWAALPGIPLPHDLPVPGIARLAQAAGTPVLVSPHRTGRNLVHFPESAGGGITVEQGDRIARAVPIPGASGTWAEVDLPPGSSDLVISRAGETGTVEVDAGDLPEVPGAADPECASAALGGIAAGAPAPVTCPDTELLAEDADALRKQVAYLAELEVPSLSVVGDDTPRGKAATGVVLAEAAHRGVPISDNPDGALLQVSGWQQASHTLGRVNFLYGMHLAPWLLHAPVVNSTAGAALPLRFDPRDRNALTYGMTQASAFGDPPSLSGYREWARARGENIAGDVTVYAPAQVDVMQMGGHEHGGNLGQWIPQGTIVAISGPLTEK
;
A
#
# COMPACT_ATOMS: atom_id res chain seq x y z
N MET A 1 0.77 -8.14 1.63
CA MET A 1 0.06 -6.89 1.89
C MET A 1 -0.63 -6.51 0.59
N HIS A 2 -1.95 -6.61 0.53
CA HIS A 2 -2.70 -6.15 -0.63
C HIS A 2 -2.82 -4.63 -0.54
N THR A 3 -2.12 -3.90 -1.41
CA THR A 3 -2.42 -2.50 -1.68
C THR A 3 -3.79 -2.48 -2.35
N HIS A 4 -4.81 -2.10 -1.59
CA HIS A 4 -6.18 -1.94 -2.08
C HIS A 4 -6.23 -0.68 -2.97
N THR A 5 -5.90 -0.82 -4.25
CA THR A 5 -5.98 0.23 -5.28
C THR A 5 -7.30 0.19 -6.05
N GLY A 6 -8.40 0.10 -5.33
CA GLY A 6 -9.73 0.34 -5.85
C GLY A 6 -10.55 0.91 -4.74
N VAL A 7 -11.36 1.92 -5.02
CA VAL A 7 -12.46 2.31 -4.12
C VAL A 7 -13.32 1.06 -3.98
N SER A 8 -13.02 0.23 -2.98
CA SER A 8 -13.80 -0.95 -2.65
C SER A 8 -15.14 -0.40 -2.25
N SER A 9 -16.11 -0.42 -3.16
CA SER A 9 -17.48 -0.09 -2.87
C SER A 9 -17.85 -0.91 -1.65
N VAL A 10 -18.08 -0.24 -0.53
CA VAL A 10 -18.44 -0.89 0.72
C VAL A 10 -19.63 -1.78 0.44
N ASP A 11 -19.46 -3.10 0.61
CA ASP A 11 -20.58 -4.03 0.51
C ASP A 11 -21.52 -3.73 1.67
N SER A 12 -22.47 -2.85 1.38
CA SER A 12 -23.39 -2.30 2.37
C SER A 12 -24.25 -3.42 2.96
N LEU A 13 -24.54 -4.47 2.18
CA LEU A 13 -25.28 -5.63 2.67
C LEU A 13 -24.45 -6.42 3.67
N ALA A 14 -23.18 -6.71 3.34
CA ALA A 14 -22.27 -7.40 4.25
C ALA A 14 -22.08 -6.62 5.57
N LEU A 15 -21.92 -5.30 5.46
CA LEU A 15 -21.79 -4.40 6.62
C LEU A 15 -23.04 -4.45 7.51
N VAL A 16 -24.24 -4.29 6.92
CA VAL A 16 -25.51 -4.31 7.66
C VAL A 16 -25.72 -5.66 8.35
N LEU A 17 -25.47 -6.77 7.65
CA LEU A 17 -25.60 -8.12 8.21
C LEU A 17 -24.65 -8.32 9.40
N ARG A 18 -23.38 -7.91 9.26
CA ARG A 18 -22.38 -7.98 10.35
C ARG A 18 -22.84 -7.20 11.58
N VAL A 19 -23.24 -5.94 11.40
CA VAL A 19 -23.68 -5.07 12.49
C VAL A 19 -24.90 -5.65 13.22
N LEU A 20 -25.90 -6.14 12.48
CA LEU A 20 -27.09 -6.77 13.06
C LEU A 20 -26.76 -8.07 13.80
N LEU A 21 -25.89 -8.91 13.22
CA LEU A 21 -25.48 -10.19 13.80
C LEU A 21 -24.72 -9.99 15.12
N LEU A 22 -23.71 -9.12 15.15
CA LEU A 22 -22.91 -8.85 16.35
C LEU A 22 -23.79 -8.27 17.47
N THR A 23 -24.66 -7.32 17.12
CA THR A 23 -25.58 -6.68 18.09
C THR A 23 -26.60 -7.68 18.64
N GLY A 24 -27.25 -8.45 17.77
CA GLY A 24 -28.22 -9.47 18.18
C GLY A 24 -27.58 -10.54 19.07
N THR A 25 -26.38 -10.99 18.70
CA THR A 25 -25.61 -11.97 19.48
C THR A 25 -25.25 -11.42 20.86
N ALA A 26 -24.80 -10.17 20.96
CA ALA A 26 -24.50 -9.53 22.24
C ALA A 26 -25.73 -9.46 23.15
N VAL A 27 -26.90 -9.14 22.59
CA VAL A 27 -28.18 -9.11 23.33
C VAL A 27 -28.53 -10.49 23.89
N VAL A 28 -28.47 -11.53 23.06
CA VAL A 28 -28.77 -12.92 23.47
C VAL A 28 -27.78 -13.39 24.54
N ALA A 29 -26.49 -13.14 24.34
CA ALA A 29 -25.45 -13.47 25.29
C ALA A 29 -25.67 -12.78 26.64
N GLY A 30 -26.04 -11.49 26.62
CA GLY A 30 -26.31 -10.70 27.83
C GLY A 30 -27.50 -11.22 28.64
N ILE A 31 -28.58 -11.61 27.94
CA ILE A 31 -29.76 -12.23 28.55
C ILE A 31 -29.38 -13.53 29.27
N GLY A 32 -28.58 -14.39 28.64
CA GLY A 32 -28.12 -15.65 29.22
C GLY A 32 -27.14 -15.45 30.38
N LEU A 33 -26.12 -14.61 30.18
CA LEU A 33 -25.07 -14.36 31.16
C LEU A 33 -25.63 -13.82 32.48
N LEU A 34 -26.50 -12.81 32.44
CA LEU A 34 -27.08 -12.20 33.64
C LEU A 34 -28.25 -12.99 34.25
N ARG A 35 -28.62 -14.14 33.66
CA ARG A 35 -29.72 -14.98 34.17
C ARG A 35 -29.50 -15.49 35.59
N ALA A 36 -28.24 -15.63 36.01
CA ALA A 36 -27.86 -16.02 37.36
C ALA A 36 -28.41 -15.04 38.42
N GLY A 37 -28.29 -13.72 38.18
CA GLY A 37 -28.66 -12.69 39.15
C GLY A 37 -29.90 -11.85 38.82
N ALA A 38 -30.50 -12.03 37.64
CA ALA A 38 -31.70 -11.31 37.24
C ALA A 38 -32.83 -12.23 36.73
N VAL A 39 -34.05 -11.72 36.80
CA VAL A 39 -35.22 -12.30 36.13
C VAL A 39 -35.36 -11.64 34.76
N MET A 40 -35.26 -12.44 33.69
CA MET A 40 -35.42 -11.98 32.31
C MET A 40 -36.84 -12.20 31.81
N ARG A 41 -37.27 -11.41 30.83
CA ARG A 41 -38.55 -11.63 30.13
C ARG A 41 -38.36 -12.73 29.08
N PRO A 42 -39.15 -13.83 29.11
CA PRO A 42 -38.94 -14.95 28.19
C PRO A 42 -39.20 -14.56 26.73
N TRP A 43 -40.18 -13.68 26.47
CA TRP A 43 -40.51 -13.27 25.11
C TRP A 43 -39.39 -12.48 24.43
N SER A 44 -38.70 -11.57 25.15
CA SER A 44 -37.60 -10.78 24.56
C SER A 44 -36.41 -11.65 24.19
N ALA A 45 -36.16 -12.72 24.95
CA ALA A 45 -35.13 -13.69 24.65
C ALA A 45 -35.45 -14.53 23.41
N TRP A 46 -36.71 -14.94 23.24
CA TRP A 46 -37.14 -15.66 22.04
C TRP A 46 -37.06 -14.78 20.79
N ILE A 47 -37.50 -13.51 20.86
CA ILE A 47 -37.41 -12.58 19.73
C ILE A 47 -35.93 -12.36 19.35
N ALA A 48 -35.07 -12.05 20.33
CA ALA A 48 -33.66 -11.84 20.08
C ALA A 48 -32.97 -13.10 19.54
N GLY A 49 -33.28 -14.28 20.12
CA GLY A 49 -32.71 -15.55 19.70
C GLY A 49 -33.11 -15.94 18.29
N VAL A 50 -34.41 -15.96 17.99
CA VAL A 50 -34.90 -16.33 16.65
C VAL A 50 -34.44 -15.32 15.59
N GLY A 51 -34.49 -14.01 15.90
CA GLY A 51 -34.00 -12.97 14.99
C GLY A 51 -32.52 -13.12 14.67
N THR A 52 -31.68 -13.35 15.69
CA THR A 52 -30.23 -13.53 15.50
C THR A 52 -29.91 -14.84 14.78
N ALA A 53 -30.66 -15.92 15.04
CA ALA A 53 -30.50 -17.18 14.32
C ALA A 53 -30.87 -17.05 12.84
N ALA A 54 -31.95 -16.32 12.52
CA ALA A 54 -32.33 -16.03 11.13
C ALA A 54 -31.26 -15.18 10.43
N LEU A 55 -30.72 -14.15 11.11
CA LEU A 55 -29.62 -13.34 10.59
C LEU A 55 -28.35 -14.16 10.33
N ALA A 56 -27.99 -15.08 11.23
CA ALA A 56 -26.86 -15.98 11.05
C ALA A 56 -27.04 -16.89 9.82
N GLY A 57 -28.26 -17.42 9.62
CA GLY A 57 -28.59 -18.21 8.45
C GLY A 57 -28.50 -17.42 7.14
N VAL A 58 -29.06 -16.20 7.11
CA VAL A 58 -28.97 -15.30 5.94
C VAL A 58 -27.53 -14.92 5.65
N SER A 59 -26.78 -14.56 6.69
CA SER A 59 -25.36 -14.17 6.57
C SER A 59 -24.51 -15.32 6.01
N ALA A 60 -24.75 -16.56 6.44
CA ALA A 60 -24.03 -17.72 5.92
C ALA A 60 -24.28 -17.97 4.42
N VAL A 61 -25.51 -17.74 3.96
CA VAL A 61 -25.89 -17.89 2.54
C VAL A 61 -25.31 -16.76 1.68
N VAL A 62 -25.43 -15.52 2.15
CA VAL A 62 -25.05 -14.32 1.39
C VAL A 62 -23.53 -14.11 1.35
N LEU A 63 -22.85 -14.34 2.47
CA LEU A 63 -21.40 -14.06 2.63
C LEU A 63 -20.53 -15.32 2.51
N HIS A 64 -21.13 -16.46 2.14
CA HIS A 64 -20.45 -17.75 2.00
C HIS A 64 -19.60 -18.16 3.23
N ILE A 65 -20.11 -17.87 4.44
CA ILE A 65 -19.42 -18.19 5.70
C ILE A 65 -19.38 -19.72 5.89
N ASN A 66 -18.35 -20.21 6.56
CA ASN A 66 -18.22 -21.62 6.93
C ASN A 66 -19.50 -22.14 7.63
N THR A 67 -20.11 -23.16 7.03
CA THR A 67 -21.40 -23.72 7.48
C THR A 67 -21.32 -24.24 8.91
N GLY A 68 -20.19 -24.80 9.34
CA GLY A 68 -19.99 -25.30 10.70
C GLY A 68 -20.06 -24.18 11.73
N PHE A 69 -19.46 -23.02 11.44
CA PHE A 69 -19.54 -21.84 12.30
C PHE A 69 -20.98 -21.32 12.41
N ALA A 70 -21.67 -21.17 11.28
CA ALA A 70 -23.05 -20.70 11.26
C ALA A 70 -24.01 -21.63 12.04
N VAL A 71 -23.85 -22.95 11.89
CA VAL A 71 -24.64 -23.93 12.64
C VAL A 71 -24.38 -23.82 14.15
N ALA A 72 -23.11 -23.74 14.57
CA ALA A 72 -22.76 -23.57 15.98
C ALA A 72 -23.36 -22.28 16.57
N HIS A 73 -23.32 -21.18 15.81
CA HIS A 73 -23.89 -19.89 16.20
C HIS A 73 -25.41 -19.98 16.39
N VAL A 74 -26.13 -20.53 15.40
CA VAL A 74 -27.59 -20.74 15.46
C VAL A 74 -27.98 -21.59 16.66
N VAL A 75 -27.26 -22.70 16.89
CA VAL A 75 -27.52 -23.62 18.01
C VAL A 75 -27.34 -22.90 19.35
N LEU A 76 -26.22 -22.18 19.54
CA LEU A 76 -25.95 -21.46 20.79
C LEU A 76 -26.98 -20.36 21.06
N VAL A 77 -27.33 -19.58 20.03
CA VAL A 77 -28.31 -18.48 20.14
C VAL A 77 -29.70 -18.98 20.52
N LEU A 78 -30.15 -20.13 19.98
CA LEU A 78 -31.44 -20.73 20.31
C LEU A 78 -31.41 -21.51 21.64
N ALA A 79 -30.25 -22.02 22.05
CA ALA A 79 -30.10 -22.73 23.32
C ALA A 79 -30.30 -21.79 24.53
N VAL A 80 -29.87 -20.52 24.43
CA VAL A 80 -30.03 -19.53 25.51
C VAL A 80 -31.50 -19.34 25.93
N PRO A 81 -32.46 -18.98 25.06
CA PRO A 81 -33.85 -18.80 25.44
C PRO A 81 -34.49 -20.12 25.92
N LEU A 82 -34.12 -21.26 25.33
CA LEU A 82 -34.59 -22.58 25.77
C LEU A 82 -34.15 -22.91 27.21
N ALA A 83 -32.93 -22.53 27.55
CA ALA A 83 -32.33 -22.79 28.86
C ALA A 83 -32.72 -21.77 29.94
N LEU A 84 -33.48 -20.72 29.64
CA LEU A 84 -33.80 -19.64 30.59
C LEU A 84 -34.52 -20.09 31.87
N ARG A 85 -35.15 -21.26 31.86
CA ARG A 85 -35.75 -21.86 33.05
C ARG A 85 -34.70 -22.27 34.10
N TRP A 86 -33.46 -22.55 33.66
CA TRP A 86 -32.36 -22.99 34.51
C TRP A 86 -31.26 -21.94 34.62
N ARG A 87 -30.85 -21.64 35.85
CA ARG A 87 -29.89 -20.56 36.14
C ARG A 87 -28.51 -20.87 35.56
N GLY A 88 -27.91 -21.99 35.95
CA GLY A 88 -26.56 -22.38 35.53
C GLY A 88 -26.42 -22.56 34.01
N PRO A 89 -27.22 -23.45 33.38
CA PRO A 89 -27.11 -23.71 31.94
C PRO A 89 -27.24 -22.46 31.07
N SER A 90 -28.20 -21.57 31.37
CA SER A 90 -28.39 -20.33 30.61
C SER A 90 -27.18 -19.39 30.73
N THR A 91 -26.55 -19.32 31.90
CA THR A 91 -25.33 -18.52 32.11
C THR A 91 -24.12 -19.09 31.37
N PHE A 92 -23.91 -20.42 31.38
CA PHE A 92 -22.84 -21.04 30.61
C PHE A 92 -23.03 -20.87 29.10
N LEU A 93 -24.26 -21.00 28.61
CA LEU A 93 -24.58 -20.78 27.19
C LEU A 93 -24.40 -19.30 26.79
N GLY A 94 -24.82 -18.36 27.64
CA GLY A 94 -24.59 -16.93 27.41
C GLY A 94 -23.09 -16.58 27.39
N PHE A 95 -22.30 -17.18 28.29
CA PHE A 95 -20.84 -17.04 28.30
C PHE A 95 -20.20 -17.65 27.04
N GLY A 96 -20.60 -18.85 26.64
CA GLY A 96 -20.12 -19.47 25.39
C GLY A 96 -20.43 -18.61 24.16
N LEU A 97 -21.61 -17.99 24.12
CA LEU A 97 -21.98 -17.08 23.04
C LEU A 97 -21.16 -15.77 23.07
N ALA A 98 -20.83 -15.24 24.25
CA ALA A 98 -19.93 -14.10 24.38
C ALA A 98 -18.50 -14.43 23.90
N LEU A 99 -17.99 -15.63 24.21
CA LEU A 99 -16.69 -16.10 23.70
C LEU A 99 -16.70 -16.26 22.18
N LEU A 100 -17.79 -16.80 21.62
CA LEU A 100 -17.97 -16.89 20.16
C LEU A 100 -17.93 -15.50 19.52
N LEU A 101 -18.63 -14.53 20.12
CA LEU A 101 -18.68 -13.16 19.65
C LEU A 101 -17.31 -12.46 19.72
N ILE A 102 -16.52 -12.69 20.78
CA ILE A 102 -15.14 -12.19 20.89
C ILE A 102 -14.27 -12.81 19.79
N ALA A 103 -14.39 -14.13 19.58
CA ALA A 103 -13.63 -14.82 18.56
C ALA A 103 -13.95 -14.24 17.17
N GLU A 104 -15.23 -14.06 16.84
CA GLU A 104 -15.67 -13.48 15.56
C GLU A 104 -15.20 -12.04 15.37
N ALA A 105 -15.32 -11.22 16.42
CA ALA A 105 -14.93 -9.83 16.39
C ALA A 105 -13.42 -9.63 16.17
N ALA A 106 -12.62 -10.50 16.78
CA ALA A 106 -11.17 -10.38 16.77
C ALA A 106 -10.47 -11.26 15.71
N LEU A 107 -11.24 -11.89 14.80
CA LEU A 107 -10.68 -12.63 13.66
C LEU A 107 -9.76 -11.71 12.84
N GLY A 108 -8.45 -12.02 12.83
CA GLY A 108 -7.44 -11.26 12.10
C GLY A 108 -6.80 -10.11 12.86
N HIS A 109 -7.23 -9.82 14.09
CA HIS A 109 -6.60 -8.85 14.96
C HIS A 109 -5.62 -9.51 15.95
N THR A 110 -4.48 -8.87 16.20
CA THR A 110 -3.49 -9.32 17.19
C THR A 110 -3.19 -8.21 18.20
N SER A 111 -2.69 -8.58 19.38
CA SER A 111 -2.25 -7.65 20.42
C SER A 111 -3.34 -6.68 20.93
N LEU A 112 -3.15 -5.38 20.79
CA LEU A 112 -4.01 -4.33 21.32
C LEU A 112 -5.40 -4.33 20.67
N ALA A 113 -5.50 -4.54 19.36
CA ALA A 113 -6.78 -4.56 18.66
C ALA A 113 -7.70 -5.68 19.18
N PHE A 114 -7.14 -6.88 19.39
CA PHE A 114 -7.86 -8.00 20.01
C PHE A 114 -8.38 -7.64 21.42
N PHE A 115 -7.56 -6.95 22.21
CA PHE A 115 -7.95 -6.52 23.56
C PHE A 115 -9.10 -5.50 23.53
N LEU A 116 -9.06 -4.54 22.59
CA LEU A 116 -10.13 -3.55 22.42
C LEU A 116 -11.45 -4.21 22.00
N ASP A 117 -11.42 -5.13 21.04
CA ASP A 117 -12.60 -5.89 20.61
C ASP A 117 -13.24 -6.67 21.76
N THR A 118 -12.40 -7.29 22.60
CA THR A 118 -12.85 -8.00 23.79
C THR A 118 -13.60 -7.09 24.76
N ILE A 119 -13.12 -5.85 24.95
CA ILE A 119 -13.80 -4.87 25.82
C ILE A 119 -15.14 -4.46 25.22
N PHE A 120 -15.20 -4.11 23.92
CA PHE A 120 -16.46 -3.71 23.28
C PHE A 120 -17.52 -4.80 23.40
N VAL A 121 -17.14 -6.06 23.12
CA VAL A 121 -18.04 -7.21 23.24
C VAL A 121 -18.48 -7.42 24.69
N ALA A 122 -17.54 -7.47 25.65
CA ALA A 122 -17.87 -7.71 27.05
C ALA A 122 -18.81 -6.64 27.62
N VAL A 123 -18.53 -5.36 27.33
CA VAL A 123 -19.38 -4.24 27.76
C VAL A 123 -20.75 -4.33 27.11
N ALA A 124 -20.85 -4.61 25.80
CA ALA A 124 -22.12 -4.75 25.09
C ALA A 124 -23.00 -5.85 25.69
N VAL A 125 -22.43 -7.05 25.87
CA VAL A 125 -23.10 -8.21 26.46
C VAL A 125 -23.64 -7.87 27.84
N VAL A 126 -22.82 -7.29 28.71
CA VAL A 126 -23.23 -6.93 30.07
C VAL A 126 -24.32 -5.85 30.04
N TRP A 127 -24.15 -4.78 29.27
CA TRP A 127 -25.10 -3.66 29.27
C TRP A 127 -26.47 -4.01 28.71
N PHE A 128 -26.52 -4.79 27.63
CA PHE A 128 -27.79 -5.26 27.07
C PHE A 128 -28.51 -6.19 28.04
N GLY A 129 -27.78 -7.06 28.74
CA GLY A 129 -28.33 -7.85 29.83
C GLY A 129 -28.91 -6.97 30.95
N LEU A 130 -28.18 -5.94 31.39
CA LEU A 130 -28.61 -5.00 32.44
C LEU A 130 -29.91 -4.28 32.04
N ALA A 131 -30.00 -3.84 30.79
CA ALA A 131 -31.15 -3.08 30.28
C ALA A 131 -32.43 -3.93 30.14
N LEU A 132 -32.28 -5.24 29.88
CA LEU A 132 -33.38 -6.18 29.67
C LEU A 132 -33.83 -6.91 30.94
N ALA A 133 -33.09 -6.76 32.04
CA ALA A 133 -33.46 -7.31 33.34
C ALA A 133 -34.82 -6.75 33.82
N LYS A 134 -35.77 -7.64 34.14
CA LYS A 134 -37.09 -7.25 34.69
C LYS A 134 -36.95 -6.82 36.15
N THR A 135 -36.30 -7.66 36.94
CA THR A 135 -36.02 -7.47 38.36
C THR A 135 -34.70 -8.14 38.75
N TRP A 136 -34.01 -7.53 39.72
CA TRP A 136 -32.77 -8.03 40.30
C TRP A 136 -33.07 -8.96 41.47
N ARG A 137 -32.24 -10.00 41.64
CA ARG A 137 -32.37 -10.92 42.77
C ARG A 137 -31.50 -10.47 43.94
N PRO A 138 -32.05 -10.32 45.14
CA PRO A 138 -31.29 -9.87 46.31
C PRO A 138 -30.15 -10.84 46.67
N ASP A 139 -30.36 -12.15 46.49
CA ASP A 139 -29.41 -13.18 46.93
C ASP A 139 -28.25 -13.44 45.94
N SER A 140 -28.17 -12.67 44.84
CA SER A 140 -27.23 -12.96 43.76
C SER A 140 -25.82 -12.43 44.00
N GLY A 141 -25.63 -11.54 44.98
CA GLY A 141 -24.35 -10.86 45.22
C GLY A 141 -23.94 -9.86 44.12
N LEU A 142 -24.67 -9.79 43.00
CA LEU A 142 -24.38 -8.85 41.92
C LEU A 142 -24.78 -7.43 42.30
N ARG A 143 -23.85 -6.50 42.15
CA ARG A 143 -24.08 -5.06 42.32
C ARG A 143 -24.12 -4.40 40.93
N PRO A 144 -25.30 -4.19 40.34
CA PRO A 144 -25.41 -3.81 38.92
C PRO A 144 -24.85 -2.41 38.65
N ARG A 145 -24.90 -1.50 39.62
CA ARG A 145 -24.34 -0.14 39.48
C ARG A 145 -22.80 -0.10 39.41
N PRO A 146 -22.04 -0.74 40.32
CA PRO A 146 -20.60 -0.89 40.16
C PRO A 146 -20.20 -1.56 38.84
N ILE A 147 -20.91 -2.62 38.43
CA ILE A 147 -20.64 -3.33 37.17
C ILE A 147 -20.82 -2.39 35.97
N ALA A 148 -21.91 -1.62 35.93
CA ALA A 148 -22.14 -0.62 34.89
C ALA A 148 -21.03 0.44 34.88
N LEU A 149 -20.64 0.96 36.05
CA LEU A 149 -19.57 1.95 36.14
C LEU A 149 -18.23 1.41 35.60
N THR A 150 -17.84 0.18 36.00
CA THR A 150 -16.64 -0.47 35.48
C THR A 150 -16.72 -0.67 33.96
N GLY A 151 -17.88 -1.09 33.45
CA GLY A 151 -18.10 -1.20 32.01
C GLY A 151 -17.98 0.12 31.27
N ALA A 152 -18.50 1.23 31.83
CA ALA A 152 -18.41 2.55 31.20
C ALA A 152 -16.97 3.04 31.16
N VAL A 153 -16.22 2.87 32.25
CA VAL A 153 -14.80 3.24 32.31
C VAL A 153 -14.00 2.41 31.31
N ALA A 154 -14.25 1.09 31.23
CA ALA A 154 -13.59 0.22 30.26
C ALA A 154 -13.92 0.65 28.81
N LEU A 155 -15.18 0.97 28.52
CA LEU A 155 -15.60 1.43 27.19
C LEU A 155 -14.94 2.74 26.77
N VAL A 156 -14.82 3.70 27.70
CA VAL A 156 -14.09 4.95 27.47
C VAL A 156 -12.60 4.67 27.21
N GLY A 157 -11.98 3.80 28.01
CA GLY A 157 -10.60 3.38 27.80
C GLY A 157 -10.39 2.73 26.42
N ALA A 158 -11.33 1.88 26.00
CA ALA A 158 -11.29 1.25 24.68
C ALA A 158 -11.48 2.27 23.55
N GLY A 159 -12.41 3.22 23.71
CA GLY A 159 -12.61 4.31 22.75
C GLY A 159 -11.38 5.20 22.61
N ILE A 160 -10.73 5.57 23.72
CA ILE A 160 -9.47 6.33 23.70
C ILE A 160 -8.37 5.51 23.04
N GLY A 161 -8.27 4.20 23.34
CA GLY A 161 -7.32 3.30 22.68
C GLY A 161 -7.51 3.27 21.16
N GLN A 162 -8.76 3.19 20.70
CA GLN A 162 -9.09 3.24 19.26
C GLN A 162 -8.71 4.59 18.64
N LEU A 163 -8.95 5.70 19.35
CA LEU A 163 -8.59 7.05 18.90
C LEU A 163 -7.07 7.23 18.80
N VAL A 164 -6.31 6.66 19.73
CA VAL A 164 -4.83 6.67 19.68
C VAL A 164 -4.32 5.87 18.49
N LEU A 165 -4.90 4.69 18.24
CA LEU A 165 -4.55 3.89 17.05
C LEU A 165 -4.89 4.60 15.74
N ALA A 166 -5.96 5.42 15.73
CA ALA A 166 -6.38 6.20 14.58
C ALA A 166 -5.62 7.54 14.40
N GLY A 167 -4.82 7.96 15.39
CA GLY A 167 -4.09 9.24 15.41
C GLY A 167 -4.93 10.41 15.95
N VAL A 168 -4.67 10.82 17.20
CA VAL A 168 -5.50 11.76 18.00
C VAL A 168 -5.65 13.17 17.40
N PHE A 169 -4.75 13.58 16.49
CA PHE A 169 -4.73 14.92 15.89
C PHE A 169 -4.71 14.91 14.36
N ASP A 170 -5.04 13.78 13.76
CA ASP A 170 -5.10 13.69 12.30
C ASP A 170 -6.32 14.46 11.77
N ARG A 171 -6.13 15.29 10.74
CA ARG A 171 -7.24 15.95 10.02
C ARG A 171 -8.29 14.94 9.54
N ARG A 172 -7.87 13.70 9.29
CA ARG A 172 -8.72 12.58 8.87
C ARG A 172 -9.73 12.14 9.89
N LEU A 173 -9.53 12.44 11.17
CA LEU A 173 -10.55 12.22 12.19
C LEU A 173 -11.87 12.93 11.82
N TRP A 174 -11.78 14.08 11.16
CA TRP A 174 -12.95 14.92 10.86
C TRP A 174 -13.33 14.91 9.38
N SER A 175 -12.38 14.60 8.47
CA SER A 175 -12.63 14.60 7.01
C SER A 175 -12.99 13.24 6.42
N THR A 176 -12.80 12.12 7.14
CA THR A 176 -13.03 10.78 6.61
C THR A 176 -14.14 10.04 7.35
N GLY A 177 -14.85 9.14 6.65
CA GLY A 177 -15.88 8.29 7.27
C GLY A 177 -15.34 7.41 8.39
N TYR A 178 -14.08 6.96 8.28
CA TYR A 178 -13.40 6.19 9.33
C TYR A 178 -13.21 7.04 10.59
N GLY A 179 -12.64 8.23 10.44
CA GLY A 179 -12.42 9.18 11.53
C GLY A 179 -13.70 9.58 12.26
N ILE A 180 -14.75 9.93 11.50
CA ILE A 180 -16.07 10.28 12.05
C ILE A 180 -16.63 9.11 12.87
N THR A 181 -16.46 7.88 12.38
CA THR A 181 -16.94 6.67 13.10
C THR A 181 -16.17 6.45 14.40
N VAL A 182 -14.86 6.66 14.42
CA VAL A 182 -14.05 6.62 15.66
C VAL A 182 -14.50 7.70 16.64
N LEU A 183 -14.79 8.92 16.18
CA LEU A 183 -15.31 9.99 17.04
C LEU A 183 -16.68 9.65 17.62
N VAL A 184 -17.61 9.13 16.82
CA VAL A 184 -18.94 8.66 17.29
C VAL A 184 -18.78 7.60 18.37
N LEU A 185 -17.84 6.67 18.19
CA LEU A 185 -17.52 5.63 19.17
C LEU A 185 -17.02 6.22 20.50
N VAL A 186 -16.08 7.18 20.45
CA VAL A 186 -15.55 7.86 21.65
C VAL A 186 -16.65 8.68 22.35
N ILE A 187 -17.41 9.47 21.60
CA ILE A 187 -18.52 10.29 22.13
C ILE A 187 -19.58 9.39 22.76
N GLY A 188 -19.92 8.27 22.12
CA GLY A 188 -20.83 7.26 22.66
C GLY A 188 -20.33 6.71 23.99
N ALA A 189 -19.06 6.29 24.05
CA ALA A 189 -18.44 5.78 25.28
C ALA A 189 -18.47 6.80 26.44
N VAL A 190 -18.08 8.05 26.16
CA VAL A 190 -18.10 9.14 27.15
C VAL A 190 -19.52 9.46 27.61
N SER A 191 -20.49 9.44 26.69
CA SER A 191 -21.90 9.65 27.01
C SER A 191 -22.45 8.57 27.94
N VAL A 192 -22.07 7.30 27.75
CA VAL A 192 -22.44 6.19 28.65
C VAL A 192 -21.89 6.43 30.06
N LEU A 193 -20.63 6.85 30.19
CA LEU A 193 -20.04 7.19 31.50
C LEU A 193 -20.75 8.37 32.16
N ALA A 194 -21.00 9.45 31.42
CA ALA A 194 -21.69 10.64 31.92
C ALA A 194 -23.11 10.31 32.42
N VAL A 195 -23.88 9.54 31.65
CA VAL A 195 -25.23 9.08 32.04
C VAL A 195 -25.19 8.22 33.30
N THR A 196 -24.20 7.33 33.40
CA THR A 196 -24.03 6.42 34.56
C THR A 196 -23.70 7.18 35.85
N LEU A 197 -22.98 8.30 35.75
CA LEU A 197 -22.64 9.16 36.88
C LEU A 197 -23.80 10.12 37.24
N ALA A 198 -24.47 10.69 36.25
CA ALA A 198 -25.46 11.76 36.45
C ALA A 198 -26.82 11.24 36.95
N LEU A 199 -27.28 10.09 36.48
CA LEU A 199 -28.61 9.58 36.82
C LEU A 199 -28.59 8.80 38.15
N ARG A 200 -29.54 9.12 39.04
CA ARG A 200 -29.74 8.41 40.32
C ARG A 200 -30.67 7.20 40.20
N GLU A 201 -31.60 7.22 39.25
CA GLU A 201 -32.54 6.12 39.00
C GLU A 201 -31.87 4.99 38.20
N GLU A 202 -31.64 3.84 38.84
CA GLU A 202 -30.94 2.70 38.25
C GLU A 202 -31.58 2.22 36.93
N ARG A 203 -32.92 2.14 36.86
CA ARG A 203 -33.62 1.73 35.64
C ARG A 203 -33.38 2.67 34.45
N ARG A 204 -33.26 3.98 34.69
CA ARG A 204 -32.98 4.94 33.61
C ARG A 204 -31.52 4.85 33.17
N VAL A 205 -30.58 4.68 34.12
CA VAL A 205 -29.16 4.47 33.83
C VAL A 205 -28.97 3.32 32.82
N TYR A 206 -29.57 2.16 33.08
CA TYR A 206 -29.35 1.00 32.21
C TYR A 206 -29.98 1.16 30.84
N ARG A 207 -31.19 1.74 30.74
CA ARG A 207 -31.87 1.93 29.45
C ARG A 207 -31.21 3.01 28.59
N VAL A 208 -30.90 4.16 29.16
CA VAL A 208 -30.25 5.26 28.44
C VAL A 208 -28.79 4.88 28.13
N GLY A 209 -28.09 4.27 29.09
CA GLY A 209 -26.75 3.74 28.87
C GLY A 209 -26.70 2.68 27.76
N ALA A 210 -27.71 1.81 27.66
CA ALA A 210 -27.78 0.83 26.57
C ALA A 210 -27.94 1.47 25.19
N ILE A 211 -28.58 2.64 25.07
CA ILE A 211 -28.63 3.40 23.82
C ILE A 211 -27.23 3.90 23.45
N GLY A 212 -26.48 4.43 24.41
CA GLY A 212 -25.09 4.86 24.18
C GLY A 212 -24.14 3.70 23.85
N VAL A 213 -24.28 2.56 24.54
CA VAL A 213 -23.52 1.34 24.24
C VAL A 213 -23.89 0.80 22.86
N LEU A 214 -25.18 0.82 22.49
CA LEU A 214 -25.62 0.44 21.14
C LEU A 214 -24.95 1.33 20.10
N ALA A 215 -24.97 2.66 20.26
CA ALA A 215 -24.30 3.56 19.33
C ALA A 215 -22.80 3.26 19.19
N ALA A 216 -22.09 3.02 20.30
CA ALA A 216 -20.67 2.66 20.29
C ALA A 216 -20.41 1.32 19.59
N VAL A 217 -21.24 0.31 19.84
CA VAL A 217 -21.13 -1.02 19.20
C VAL A 217 -21.44 -0.96 17.72
N LEU A 218 -22.45 -0.20 17.29
CA LEU A 218 -22.77 0.01 15.89
C LEU A 218 -21.59 0.68 15.15
N ALA A 219 -21.00 1.71 15.75
CA ALA A 219 -19.83 2.38 15.20
C ALA A 219 -18.63 1.43 15.12
N TRP A 220 -18.32 0.73 16.21
CA TRP A 220 -17.22 -0.25 16.26
C TRP A 220 -17.39 -1.39 15.25
N ALA A 221 -18.59 -1.98 15.17
CA ALA A 221 -18.90 -3.06 14.24
C ALA A 221 -18.84 -2.63 12.76
N ALA A 222 -19.04 -1.32 12.50
CA ALA A 222 -18.94 -0.77 11.17
C ALA A 222 -17.50 -0.48 10.72
N LEU A 223 -16.57 -0.22 11.65
CA LEU A 223 -15.19 0.18 11.33
C LEU A 223 -14.49 -0.72 10.30
N PRO A 224 -14.58 -2.07 10.37
CA PRO A 224 -13.90 -2.93 9.40
C PRO A 224 -14.45 -2.84 7.97
N GLY A 225 -15.68 -2.34 7.81
CA GLY A 225 -16.29 -2.11 6.50
C GLY A 225 -16.03 -0.72 5.93
N ILE A 226 -15.39 0.16 6.70
CA ILE A 226 -15.06 1.51 6.25
C ILE A 226 -13.61 1.50 5.76
N PRO A 227 -13.34 1.96 4.52
CA PRO A 227 -11.97 2.05 4.02
C PRO A 227 -11.08 2.84 4.97
N LEU A 228 -9.94 2.27 5.33
CA LEU A 228 -8.91 3.00 6.07
C LEU A 228 -8.47 4.20 5.23
N PRO A 229 -8.28 5.37 5.85
CA PRO A 229 -7.65 6.48 5.14
C PRO A 229 -6.25 6.08 4.68
N HIS A 230 -5.89 6.42 3.44
CA HIS A 230 -4.52 6.27 2.89
C HIS A 230 -3.50 6.87 3.84
N ASP A 231 -2.24 6.44 3.90
CA ASP A 231 -1.23 7.07 4.79
C ASP A 231 -1.02 8.56 4.50
N LEU A 232 -0.63 9.34 5.51
CA LEU A 232 -0.32 10.77 5.34
C LEU A 232 0.91 10.92 4.42
N PRO A 233 0.93 11.96 3.56
CA PRO A 233 2.13 12.28 2.81
C PRO A 233 3.28 12.58 3.80
N VAL A 234 4.46 11.99 3.54
CA VAL A 234 5.66 12.23 4.35
C VAL A 234 6.66 13.01 3.51
N PRO A 235 7.12 14.18 3.98
CA PRO A 235 8.13 14.96 3.29
C PRO A 235 9.38 14.15 2.93
N GLY A 236 9.83 14.29 1.69
CA GLY A 236 11.05 13.67 1.15
C GLY A 236 10.89 12.20 0.77
N ILE A 237 9.75 11.57 1.05
CA ILE A 237 9.41 10.22 0.60
C ILE A 237 8.47 10.35 -0.59
N ALA A 238 8.83 9.76 -1.74
CA ALA A 238 7.99 9.83 -2.93
C ALA A 238 6.57 9.31 -2.65
N ARG A 239 5.58 9.98 -3.23
CA ARG A 239 4.16 9.71 -2.98
C ARG A 239 3.55 8.97 -4.16
N LEU A 240 3.23 7.69 -3.95
CA LEU A 240 2.36 6.93 -4.85
C LEU A 240 0.90 7.10 -4.40
N ALA A 241 0.04 7.54 -5.32
CA ALA A 241 -1.38 7.78 -5.08
C ALA A 241 -2.22 7.33 -6.29
N GLN A 242 -3.55 7.44 -6.15
CA GLN A 242 -4.52 7.23 -7.23
C GLN A 242 -5.32 8.51 -7.40
N ALA A 243 -5.41 9.03 -8.62
CA ALA A 243 -6.22 10.20 -8.93
C ALA A 243 -6.75 10.11 -10.37
N ALA A 244 -7.97 10.58 -10.60
CA ALA A 244 -8.66 10.49 -11.89
C ALA A 244 -8.53 9.09 -12.52
N GLY A 245 -8.71 8.03 -11.73
CA GLY A 245 -8.68 6.64 -12.20
C GLY A 245 -7.31 6.13 -12.73
N THR A 246 -6.20 6.74 -12.34
CA THR A 246 -4.84 6.28 -12.70
C THR A 246 -3.88 6.39 -11.51
N PRO A 247 -2.86 5.52 -11.40
CA PRO A 247 -1.77 5.75 -10.46
C PRO A 247 -1.00 7.02 -10.82
N VAL A 248 -0.54 7.71 -9.78
CA VAL A 248 0.23 8.95 -9.86
C VAL A 248 1.40 8.87 -8.89
N LEU A 249 2.61 9.16 -9.37
CA LEU A 249 3.81 9.20 -8.55
C LEU A 249 4.33 10.63 -8.46
N VAL A 250 4.51 11.16 -7.25
CA VAL A 250 5.12 12.47 -6.99
C VAL A 250 6.48 12.28 -6.34
N SER A 251 7.55 12.80 -6.95
CA SER A 251 8.94 12.65 -6.49
C SER A 251 9.73 13.95 -6.74
N PRO A 252 10.67 14.36 -5.86
CA PRO A 252 11.12 13.71 -4.62
C PRO A 252 10.24 13.99 -3.40
N HIS A 253 9.13 14.71 -3.59
CA HIS A 253 8.19 15.13 -2.55
C HIS A 253 8.83 16.08 -1.51
N ARG A 254 9.51 17.12 -2.00
CA ARG A 254 10.21 18.16 -1.19
C ARG A 254 9.78 19.55 -1.63
N THR A 255 10.15 20.58 -0.89
CA THR A 255 9.89 21.97 -1.31
C THR A 255 10.65 22.27 -2.60
N GLY A 256 10.02 22.99 -3.53
CA GLY A 256 10.60 23.32 -4.82
C GLY A 256 10.18 22.35 -5.93
N ARG A 257 11.09 22.09 -6.87
CA ARG A 257 10.79 21.31 -8.07
C ARG A 257 10.52 19.84 -7.78
N ASN A 258 9.40 19.34 -8.30
CA ASN A 258 9.01 17.93 -8.25
C ASN A 258 8.46 17.49 -9.61
N LEU A 259 8.52 16.19 -9.86
CA LEU A 259 7.88 15.54 -10.99
C LEU A 259 6.63 14.79 -10.53
N VAL A 260 5.57 14.94 -11.32
CA VAL A 260 4.35 14.14 -11.24
C VAL A 260 4.29 13.25 -12.45
N HIS A 261 4.35 11.94 -12.21
CA HIS A 261 4.47 10.91 -13.22
C HIS A 261 3.19 10.11 -13.34
N PHE A 262 2.85 9.78 -14.59
CA PHE A 262 1.71 8.97 -14.99
C PHE A 262 2.21 7.85 -15.91
N PRO A 263 1.74 6.60 -15.72
CA PRO A 263 2.14 5.50 -16.60
C PRO A 263 1.57 5.69 -18.01
N GLU A 264 2.09 4.96 -18.99
CA GLU A 264 1.58 4.99 -20.37
C GLU A 264 0.09 4.65 -20.48
N SER A 265 -0.39 3.74 -19.61
CA SER A 265 -1.80 3.35 -19.55
C SER A 265 -2.74 4.49 -19.13
N ALA A 266 -2.21 5.57 -18.56
CA ALA A 266 -2.99 6.76 -18.22
C ALA A 266 -3.43 7.56 -19.47
N GLY A 267 -2.77 7.35 -20.61
CA GLY A 267 -3.01 8.09 -21.85
C GLY A 267 -2.42 9.50 -21.85
N GLY A 268 -2.88 10.33 -22.79
CA GLY A 268 -2.41 11.70 -22.97
C GLY A 268 -3.40 12.78 -22.48
N GLY A 269 -2.97 14.05 -22.55
CA GLY A 269 -3.83 15.19 -22.24
C GLY A 269 -4.09 15.42 -20.75
N ILE A 270 -3.24 14.86 -19.88
CA ILE A 270 -3.33 15.01 -18.44
C ILE A 270 -2.78 16.37 -18.02
N THR A 271 -3.48 17.04 -17.11
CA THR A 271 -3.00 18.28 -16.48
C THR A 271 -2.96 18.13 -14.96
N VAL A 272 -1.98 18.80 -14.36
CA VAL A 272 -1.75 18.86 -12.93
C VAL A 272 -1.88 20.32 -12.50
N GLU A 273 -2.89 20.60 -11.69
CA GLU A 273 -3.13 21.93 -11.14
C GLU A 273 -2.62 21.99 -9.70
N GLN A 274 -1.95 23.09 -9.40
CA GLN A 274 -1.36 23.38 -8.11
C GLN A 274 -1.62 24.85 -7.77
N GLY A 275 -2.64 25.10 -6.95
CA GLY A 275 -3.15 26.46 -6.78
C GLY A 275 -3.55 27.04 -8.13
N ASP A 276 -2.98 28.18 -8.51
CA ASP A 276 -3.26 28.86 -9.78
C ASP A 276 -2.36 28.39 -10.95
N ARG A 277 -1.44 27.46 -10.72
CA ARG A 277 -0.52 26.94 -11.75
C ARG A 277 -1.06 25.65 -12.36
N ILE A 278 -1.00 25.54 -13.68
CA ILE A 278 -1.40 24.33 -14.41
C ILE A 278 -0.20 23.83 -15.22
N ALA A 279 0.25 22.61 -14.93
CA ALA A 279 1.30 21.92 -15.65
C ALA A 279 0.68 20.83 -16.54
N ARG A 280 1.14 20.71 -17.79
CA ARG A 280 0.73 19.63 -18.69
C ARG A 280 1.70 18.46 -18.55
N ALA A 281 1.17 17.25 -18.43
CA ALA A 281 2.00 16.05 -18.48
C ALA A 281 2.44 15.79 -19.93
N VAL A 282 3.75 15.66 -20.15
CA VAL A 282 4.36 15.41 -21.46
C VAL A 282 5.37 14.27 -21.40
N PRO A 283 5.62 13.55 -22.51
CA PRO A 283 6.69 12.55 -22.54
C PRO A 283 8.06 13.20 -22.33
N ILE A 284 8.93 12.54 -21.56
CA ILE A 284 10.36 12.90 -21.42
C ILE A 284 11.17 11.84 -22.17
N PRO A 285 12.13 12.21 -23.06
CA PRO A 285 12.95 11.25 -23.77
C PRO A 285 13.67 10.29 -22.81
N GLY A 286 13.64 9.00 -23.12
CA GLY A 286 14.27 7.97 -22.29
C GLY A 286 13.49 7.58 -21.03
N ALA A 287 12.33 8.17 -20.75
CA ALA A 287 11.45 7.78 -19.65
C ALA A 287 10.11 7.25 -20.18
N SER A 288 9.47 6.37 -19.41
CA SER A 288 8.13 5.84 -19.69
C SER A 288 7.03 6.82 -19.30
N GLY A 289 5.88 6.74 -19.98
CA GLY A 289 4.68 7.49 -19.62
C GLY A 289 4.79 9.00 -19.87
N THR A 290 4.08 9.78 -19.03
CA THR A 290 4.07 11.24 -19.13
C THR A 290 4.37 11.89 -17.78
N TRP A 291 4.94 13.10 -17.83
CA TRP A 291 5.54 13.77 -16.69
C TRP A 291 5.12 15.24 -16.68
N ALA A 292 4.68 15.73 -15.52
CA ALA A 292 4.42 17.14 -15.29
C ALA A 292 5.37 17.67 -14.22
N GLU A 293 6.03 18.79 -14.48
CA GLU A 293 6.83 19.49 -13.48
C GLU A 293 5.93 20.39 -12.63
N VAL A 294 6.05 20.27 -11.31
CA VAL A 294 5.32 21.10 -10.33
C VAL A 294 6.29 21.67 -9.30
N ASP A 295 5.90 22.75 -8.64
CA ASP A 295 6.75 23.48 -7.69
C ASP A 295 6.07 23.49 -6.32
N LEU A 296 6.36 22.49 -5.50
CA LEU A 296 5.68 22.27 -4.22
C LEU A 296 6.04 23.37 -3.21
N PRO A 297 5.05 24.11 -2.68
CA PRO A 297 5.30 25.04 -1.57
C PRO A 297 5.66 24.26 -0.30
N PRO A 298 6.31 24.90 0.69
CA PRO A 298 6.56 24.26 1.97
C PRO A 298 5.27 23.85 2.67
N GLY A 299 5.30 22.70 3.32
CA GLY A 299 4.17 22.09 4.03
C GLY A 299 3.17 21.36 3.12
N SER A 300 1.94 21.21 3.62
CA SER A 300 0.89 20.47 2.92
C SER A 300 0.25 21.28 1.78
N SER A 301 0.04 20.64 0.65
CA SER A 301 -0.72 21.19 -0.50
C SER A 301 -1.46 20.07 -1.24
N ASP A 302 -2.33 20.45 -2.16
CA ASP A 302 -3.10 19.51 -2.98
C ASP A 302 -2.73 19.69 -4.45
N LEU A 303 -2.62 18.57 -5.17
CA LEU A 303 -2.50 18.53 -6.62
C LEU A 303 -3.80 18.03 -7.23
N VAL A 304 -4.43 18.83 -8.09
CA VAL A 304 -5.64 18.43 -8.80
C VAL A 304 -5.24 17.88 -10.17
N ILE A 305 -5.51 16.60 -10.37
CA ILE A 305 -5.23 15.88 -11.61
C ILE A 305 -6.50 15.89 -12.45
N SER A 306 -6.40 16.34 -13.69
CA SER A 306 -7.51 16.31 -14.66
C SER A 306 -7.13 15.45 -15.86
N ARG A 307 -8.02 14.52 -16.23
CA ARG A 307 -7.86 13.58 -17.34
C ARG A 307 -9.22 13.31 -17.98
N ALA A 308 -9.36 13.64 -19.27
CA ALA A 308 -10.57 13.32 -20.06
C ALA A 308 -11.91 13.74 -19.39
N GLY A 309 -11.92 14.84 -18.63
CA GLY A 309 -13.09 15.33 -17.90
C GLY A 309 -13.29 14.72 -16.50
N GLU A 310 -12.50 13.72 -16.12
CA GLU A 310 -12.40 13.23 -14.74
C GLU A 310 -11.37 14.05 -13.97
N THR A 311 -11.66 14.34 -12.70
CA THR A 311 -10.72 15.00 -11.79
C THR A 311 -10.49 14.15 -10.55
N GLY A 312 -9.27 14.23 -9.99
CA GLY A 312 -8.93 13.63 -8.72
C GLY A 312 -7.86 14.44 -8.01
N THR A 313 -7.83 14.36 -6.68
CA THR A 313 -6.88 15.13 -5.88
C THR A 313 -5.84 14.22 -5.25
N VAL A 314 -4.58 14.62 -5.34
CA VAL A 314 -3.46 13.99 -4.63
C VAL A 314 -3.02 14.95 -3.52
N GLU A 315 -3.19 14.53 -2.27
CA GLU A 315 -2.62 15.23 -1.12
C GLU A 315 -1.09 15.03 -1.11
N VAL A 316 -0.35 16.13 -0.97
CA VAL A 316 1.11 16.17 -0.84
C VAL A 316 1.51 16.99 0.39
N ASP A 317 2.69 16.70 0.93
CA ASP A 317 3.33 17.44 2.01
C ASP A 317 4.84 17.47 1.78
N ALA A 318 5.32 18.62 1.32
CA ALA A 318 6.73 18.87 1.08
C ALA A 318 7.52 19.16 2.38
N GLY A 319 6.81 19.43 3.48
CA GLY A 319 7.39 19.89 4.74
C GLY A 319 8.27 21.12 4.55
N ASP A 320 9.31 21.24 5.38
CA ASP A 320 10.35 22.27 5.26
C ASP A 320 11.64 21.71 4.65
N LEU A 321 11.56 20.55 3.97
CA LEU A 321 12.74 19.93 3.37
C LEU A 321 13.17 20.71 2.12
N PRO A 322 14.45 21.11 2.02
CA PRO A 322 14.92 21.85 0.87
C PRO A 322 14.93 20.98 -0.39
N GLU A 323 14.85 21.66 -1.54
CA GLU A 323 15.06 21.05 -2.85
C GLU A 323 16.42 20.36 -2.91
N VAL A 324 16.47 19.20 -3.55
CA VAL A 324 17.71 18.51 -3.89
C VAL A 324 17.94 18.70 -5.39
N PRO A 325 19.01 19.42 -5.80
CA PRO A 325 19.31 19.61 -7.22
C PRO A 325 19.41 18.26 -7.95
N GLY A 326 18.78 18.17 -9.13
CA GLY A 326 18.76 16.94 -9.92
C GLY A 326 17.73 15.89 -9.47
N ALA A 327 17.04 16.09 -8.34
CA ALA A 327 16.11 15.06 -7.84
C ALA A 327 14.76 14.99 -8.56
N ALA A 328 14.40 16.05 -9.29
CA ALA A 328 13.29 16.06 -10.24
C ALA A 328 13.74 15.42 -11.57
N ASP A 329 14.14 14.14 -11.53
CA ASP A 329 14.60 13.36 -12.66
C ASP A 329 13.86 12.00 -12.74
N PRO A 330 13.51 11.51 -13.95
CA PRO A 330 12.81 10.23 -14.12
C PRO A 330 13.53 9.01 -13.52
N GLU A 331 14.86 8.96 -13.57
CA GLU A 331 15.62 7.85 -12.99
C GLU A 331 15.51 7.85 -11.46
N CYS A 332 15.57 9.04 -10.85
CA CYS A 332 15.39 9.18 -9.40
C CYS A 332 13.97 8.81 -8.96
N ALA A 333 12.95 9.18 -9.73
CA ALA A 333 11.57 8.76 -9.48
C ALA A 333 11.40 7.23 -9.61
N SER A 334 12.04 6.61 -10.61
CA SER A 334 12.02 5.15 -10.80
C SER A 334 12.71 4.40 -9.66
N ALA A 335 13.82 4.93 -9.14
CA ALA A 335 14.49 4.40 -7.95
C ALA A 335 13.54 4.43 -6.74
N ALA A 336 12.90 5.57 -6.47
CA ALA A 336 11.95 5.72 -5.38
C ALA A 336 10.75 4.76 -5.51
N LEU A 337 10.23 4.58 -6.73
CA LEU A 337 9.17 3.63 -7.03
C LEU A 337 9.57 2.19 -6.69
N GLY A 338 10.82 1.80 -6.92
CA GLY A 338 11.35 0.49 -6.53
C GLY A 338 11.26 0.22 -5.02
N GLY A 339 11.63 1.21 -4.19
CA GLY A 339 11.50 1.12 -2.74
C GLY A 339 10.03 1.04 -2.27
N ILE A 340 9.15 1.84 -2.89
CA ILE A 340 7.70 1.77 -2.64
C ILE A 340 7.14 0.40 -3.00
N ALA A 341 7.51 -0.15 -4.17
CA ALA A 341 7.07 -1.46 -4.63
C ALA A 341 7.56 -2.61 -3.73
N ALA A 342 8.68 -2.43 -3.03
CA ALA A 342 9.16 -3.37 -2.01
C ALA A 342 8.41 -3.25 -0.66
N GLY A 343 7.56 -2.23 -0.48
CA GLY A 343 6.88 -1.95 0.78
C GLY A 343 7.76 -1.26 1.83
N ALA A 344 8.89 -0.69 1.43
CA ALA A 344 9.80 0.05 2.31
C ALA A 344 10.10 1.44 1.71
N PRO A 345 9.09 2.34 1.66
CA PRO A 345 9.31 3.68 1.18
C PRO A 345 10.33 4.40 2.06
N ALA A 346 11.28 5.10 1.44
CA ALA A 346 12.38 5.78 2.12
C ALA A 346 12.56 7.19 1.55
N PRO A 347 13.28 8.08 2.27
CA PRO A 347 13.66 9.37 1.72
C PRO A 347 14.40 9.21 0.39
N VAL A 348 13.99 9.96 -0.62
CA VAL A 348 14.53 9.86 -1.97
C VAL A 348 16.03 10.18 -1.98
N THR A 349 16.82 9.27 -2.55
CA THR A 349 18.25 9.45 -2.86
C THR A 349 18.45 9.18 -4.34
N CYS A 350 19.10 10.10 -5.05
CA CYS A 350 19.12 10.05 -6.51
C CYS A 350 20.37 9.31 -7.03
N PRO A 351 20.19 8.33 -7.95
CA PRO A 351 21.30 7.52 -8.46
C PRO A 351 22.39 8.27 -9.23
N ASP A 352 22.13 9.48 -9.70
CA ASP A 352 23.04 10.31 -10.50
C ASP A 352 24.07 11.09 -9.66
N THR A 353 23.92 11.07 -8.34
CA THR A 353 24.76 11.82 -7.39
C THR A 353 26.12 11.18 -7.13
N GLU A 354 26.29 9.88 -7.41
CA GLU A 354 27.55 9.15 -7.21
C GLU A 354 27.66 7.95 -8.17
N LEU A 355 28.89 7.62 -8.58
CA LEU A 355 29.18 6.36 -9.26
C LEU A 355 29.48 5.28 -8.24
N LEU A 356 28.64 4.25 -8.19
CA LEU A 356 28.85 3.09 -7.33
C LEU A 356 30.11 2.30 -7.74
N ALA A 357 30.79 1.70 -6.76
CA ALA A 357 31.99 0.90 -7.00
C ALA A 357 31.70 -0.30 -7.92
N GLU A 358 30.53 -0.91 -7.78
CA GLU A 358 30.06 -2.03 -8.57
C GLU A 358 29.86 -1.66 -10.05
N ASP A 359 29.41 -0.42 -10.31
CA ASP A 359 29.24 0.14 -11.65
C ASP A 359 30.57 0.52 -12.28
N ALA A 360 31.47 1.14 -11.50
CA ALA A 360 32.82 1.44 -11.95
C ALA A 360 33.57 0.16 -12.38
N ASP A 361 33.41 -0.93 -11.63
CA ASP A 361 33.96 -2.24 -12.00
C ASP A 361 33.32 -2.83 -13.27
N ALA A 362 31.99 -2.72 -13.41
CA ALA A 362 31.29 -3.18 -14.61
C ALA A 362 31.75 -2.42 -15.87
N LEU A 363 31.96 -1.10 -15.75
CA LEU A 363 32.48 -0.27 -16.84
C LEU A 363 33.92 -0.63 -17.21
N ARG A 364 34.81 -0.85 -16.24
CA ARG A 364 36.19 -1.30 -16.52
C ARG A 364 36.20 -2.63 -17.27
N LYS A 365 35.40 -3.60 -16.81
CA LYS A 365 35.27 -4.91 -17.46
C LYS A 365 34.68 -4.81 -18.87
N GLN A 366 33.73 -3.90 -19.10
CA GLN A 366 33.19 -3.65 -20.43
C GLN A 366 34.25 -3.07 -21.38
N VAL A 367 35.07 -2.13 -20.92
CA VAL A 367 36.18 -1.58 -21.73
C VAL A 367 37.23 -2.66 -22.02
N ALA A 368 37.57 -3.50 -21.04
CA ALA A 368 38.47 -4.63 -21.24
C ALA A 368 37.91 -5.62 -22.28
N TYR A 369 36.61 -5.94 -22.22
CA TYR A 369 35.92 -6.77 -23.20
C TYR A 369 35.99 -6.16 -24.62
N LEU A 370 35.82 -4.84 -24.75
CA LEU A 370 35.96 -4.16 -26.04
C LEU A 370 37.40 -4.17 -26.57
N ALA A 371 38.39 -4.08 -25.68
CA ALA A 371 39.78 -4.21 -26.06
C ALA A 371 40.10 -5.63 -26.59
N GLU A 372 39.55 -6.68 -25.96
CA GLU A 372 39.68 -8.06 -26.42
C GLU A 372 39.00 -8.32 -27.77
N LEU A 373 37.95 -7.56 -28.10
CA LEU A 373 37.32 -7.55 -29.42
C LEU A 373 38.10 -6.74 -30.47
N GLU A 374 39.24 -6.17 -30.09
CA GLU A 374 40.12 -5.37 -30.96
C GLU A 374 39.37 -4.21 -31.65
N VAL A 375 38.48 -3.52 -30.92
CA VAL A 375 37.77 -2.37 -31.49
C VAL A 375 38.76 -1.28 -31.93
N PRO A 376 38.58 -0.67 -33.11
CA PRO A 376 39.55 0.28 -33.65
C PRO A 376 39.57 1.60 -32.87
N SER A 377 38.45 1.95 -32.23
CA SER A 377 38.32 3.12 -31.38
C SER A 377 37.06 3.06 -30.51
N LEU A 378 37.07 3.84 -29.43
CA LEU A 378 35.95 4.02 -28.51
C LEU A 378 35.53 5.50 -28.48
N SER A 379 34.27 5.77 -28.81
CA SER A 379 33.63 7.06 -28.54
C SER A 379 32.96 6.99 -27.16
N VAL A 380 33.12 8.01 -26.32
CA VAL A 380 32.56 8.02 -24.95
C VAL A 380 31.63 9.20 -24.79
N VAL A 381 30.38 8.95 -24.40
CA VAL A 381 29.38 10.00 -24.18
C VAL A 381 28.89 9.94 -22.73
N GLY A 382 29.33 10.91 -21.94
CA GLY A 382 28.84 11.17 -20.58
C GLY A 382 27.98 12.43 -20.50
N ASP A 383 27.63 12.83 -19.28
CA ASP A 383 26.91 14.06 -18.97
C ASP A 383 27.58 14.82 -17.81
N ASP A 384 26.94 15.91 -17.39
CA ASP A 384 27.46 16.78 -16.33
C ASP A 384 27.13 16.32 -14.91
N THR A 385 26.41 15.22 -14.75
CA THR A 385 26.08 14.67 -13.42
C THR A 385 27.35 14.19 -12.72
N PRO A 386 27.39 14.20 -11.38
CA PRO A 386 28.52 13.63 -10.64
C PRO A 386 28.85 12.19 -11.05
N ARG A 387 27.82 11.33 -11.22
CA ARG A 387 27.99 9.96 -11.70
C ARG A 387 28.54 9.92 -13.13
N GLY A 388 27.99 10.70 -14.06
CA GLY A 388 28.43 10.70 -15.47
C GLY A 388 29.87 11.18 -15.66
N LYS A 389 30.28 12.20 -14.91
CA LYS A 389 31.68 12.67 -14.86
C LYS A 389 32.63 11.60 -14.33
N ALA A 390 32.28 10.96 -13.21
CA ALA A 390 33.07 9.88 -12.63
C ALA A 390 33.17 8.68 -13.58
N ALA A 391 32.06 8.28 -14.21
CA ALA A 391 31.99 7.16 -15.15
C ALA A 391 32.84 7.42 -16.40
N THR A 392 32.76 8.63 -16.95
CA THR A 392 33.59 9.05 -18.08
C THR A 392 35.07 8.96 -17.72
N GLY A 393 35.46 9.42 -16.52
CA GLY A 393 36.82 9.30 -16.03
C GLY A 393 37.31 7.85 -15.93
N VAL A 394 36.47 6.94 -15.40
CA VAL A 394 36.79 5.50 -15.32
C VAL A 394 36.99 4.90 -16.71
N VAL A 395 36.10 5.19 -17.65
CA VAL A 395 36.17 4.65 -19.02
C VAL A 395 37.42 5.14 -19.74
N LEU A 396 37.71 6.44 -19.69
CA LEU A 396 38.88 7.02 -20.34
C LEU A 396 40.20 6.47 -19.75
N ALA A 397 40.26 6.29 -18.44
CA ALA A 397 41.42 5.72 -17.76
C ALA A 397 41.64 4.25 -18.17
N GLU A 398 40.58 3.44 -18.21
CA GLU A 398 40.68 2.03 -18.60
C GLU A 398 41.01 1.89 -20.10
N ALA A 399 40.42 2.71 -20.97
CA ALA A 399 40.73 2.70 -22.40
C ALA A 399 42.21 3.02 -22.65
N ALA A 400 42.76 4.01 -21.94
CA ALA A 400 44.18 4.32 -21.98
C ALA A 400 45.05 3.17 -21.46
N HIS A 401 44.63 2.51 -20.37
CA HIS A 401 45.34 1.35 -19.81
C HIS A 401 45.39 0.16 -20.80
N ARG A 402 44.30 -0.07 -21.53
CA ARG A 402 44.13 -1.15 -22.51
C ARG A 402 44.61 -0.81 -23.92
N GLY A 403 45.04 0.43 -24.15
CA GLY A 403 45.50 0.89 -25.46
C GLY A 403 44.39 1.06 -26.50
N VAL A 404 43.13 1.23 -26.08
CA VAL A 404 42.00 1.47 -26.98
C VAL A 404 41.95 2.96 -27.33
N PRO A 405 42.09 3.35 -28.63
CA PRO A 405 42.05 4.76 -29.02
C PRO A 405 40.70 5.41 -28.71
N ILE A 406 40.70 6.63 -28.18
CA ILE A 406 39.49 7.44 -28.02
C ILE A 406 39.32 8.31 -29.26
N SER A 407 38.23 8.12 -29.99
CA SER A 407 37.87 8.97 -31.13
C SER A 407 36.38 8.88 -31.47
N ASP A 408 35.85 9.93 -32.10
CA ASP A 408 34.48 9.99 -32.61
C ASP A 408 34.40 9.34 -34.01
N ASN A 409 34.75 8.06 -34.09
CA ASN A 409 34.76 7.29 -35.34
C ASN A 409 33.61 6.27 -35.36
N PRO A 410 32.62 6.41 -36.27
CA PRO A 410 31.52 5.45 -36.44
C PRO A 410 31.96 4.02 -36.77
N ASP A 411 33.17 3.82 -37.29
CA ASP A 411 33.72 2.49 -37.54
C ASP A 411 34.19 1.79 -36.25
N GLY A 412 34.16 2.48 -35.09
CA GLY A 412 34.48 1.94 -33.77
C GLY A 412 33.25 1.51 -32.95
N ALA A 413 33.37 1.60 -31.62
CA ALA A 413 32.30 1.37 -30.66
C ALA A 413 31.92 2.68 -29.93
N LEU A 414 30.65 2.83 -29.54
CA LEU A 414 30.21 3.87 -28.61
C LEU A 414 30.06 3.29 -27.20
N LEU A 415 30.50 4.01 -26.16
CA LEU A 415 30.16 3.75 -24.76
C LEU A 415 29.41 4.95 -24.14
N GLN A 416 28.13 4.74 -23.85
CA GLN A 416 27.20 5.71 -23.28
C GLN A 416 27.15 5.57 -21.75
N VAL A 417 27.55 6.63 -21.04
CA VAL A 417 27.61 6.69 -19.56
C VAL A 417 26.90 7.93 -18.99
N SER A 418 25.92 8.49 -19.72
CA SER A 418 25.04 9.57 -19.24
C SER A 418 23.81 9.03 -18.49
N GLY A 419 22.91 9.92 -18.08
CA GLY A 419 21.53 9.63 -17.69
C GLY A 419 20.61 9.35 -18.88
N TRP A 420 19.37 8.98 -18.57
CA TRP A 420 18.39 8.43 -19.52
C TRP A 420 18.04 9.35 -20.69
N GLN A 421 17.81 10.63 -20.40
CA GLN A 421 17.37 11.60 -21.41
C GLN A 421 18.44 11.83 -22.49
N GLN A 422 19.69 12.06 -22.07
CA GLN A 422 20.80 12.25 -23.01
C GLN A 422 21.13 10.95 -23.75
N ALA A 423 21.06 9.79 -23.07
CA ALA A 423 21.28 8.50 -23.71
C ALA A 423 20.25 8.27 -24.83
N SER A 424 18.95 8.36 -24.53
CA SER A 424 17.88 8.17 -25.53
C SER A 424 18.03 9.11 -26.75
N HIS A 425 18.42 10.37 -26.51
CA HIS A 425 18.64 11.34 -27.59
C HIS A 425 19.85 10.99 -28.47
N THR A 426 20.97 10.54 -27.89
CA THR A 426 22.18 10.16 -28.63
C THR A 426 21.98 8.86 -29.40
N LEU A 427 21.46 7.82 -28.73
CA LEU A 427 21.31 6.47 -29.27
C LEU A 427 20.39 6.42 -30.49
N GLY A 428 19.36 7.27 -30.55
CA GLY A 428 18.43 7.35 -31.69
C GLY A 428 19.01 8.04 -32.94
N ARG A 429 20.26 8.54 -32.91
CA ARG A 429 20.84 9.35 -34.00
C ARG A 429 22.15 8.84 -34.57
N VAL A 430 22.83 7.97 -33.85
CA VAL A 430 24.15 7.47 -34.23
C VAL A 430 24.12 5.96 -34.33
N ASN A 431 25.04 5.43 -35.13
CA ASN A 431 25.26 4.00 -35.27
C ASN A 431 26.76 3.74 -35.33
N PHE A 432 27.21 2.68 -34.69
CA PHE A 432 28.61 2.31 -34.56
C PHE A 432 28.81 0.86 -34.99
N LEU A 433 29.84 0.60 -35.80
CA LEU A 433 30.09 -0.72 -36.40
C LEU A 433 30.29 -1.82 -35.35
N TYR A 434 30.95 -1.49 -34.23
CA TYR A 434 31.18 -2.41 -33.11
C TYR A 434 30.11 -2.30 -32.01
N GLY A 435 28.97 -1.70 -32.33
CA GLY A 435 27.78 -1.65 -31.48
C GLY A 435 27.78 -0.50 -30.48
N MET A 436 26.67 -0.44 -29.75
CA MET A 436 26.31 0.63 -28.84
C MET A 436 26.37 0.11 -27.40
N HIS A 437 27.40 0.44 -26.67
CA HIS A 437 27.65 -0.06 -25.33
C HIS A 437 27.09 0.92 -24.30
N LEU A 438 26.30 0.43 -23.35
CA LEU A 438 25.59 1.24 -22.37
C LEU A 438 26.07 0.92 -20.96
N ALA A 439 26.09 1.94 -20.09
CA ALA A 439 26.29 1.75 -18.67
C ALA A 439 25.16 0.91 -18.03
N PRO A 440 25.42 0.21 -16.90
CA PRO A 440 24.43 -0.67 -16.26
C PRO A 440 23.08 0.01 -15.95
N TRP A 441 23.10 1.25 -15.46
CA TRP A 441 21.89 1.99 -15.06
C TRP A 441 21.01 2.44 -16.24
N LEU A 442 21.50 2.30 -17.47
CA LEU A 442 20.73 2.53 -18.68
C LEU A 442 19.84 1.33 -19.05
N LEU A 443 19.84 0.24 -18.25
CA LEU A 443 18.83 -0.82 -18.35
C LEU A 443 17.45 -0.28 -17.94
N HIS A 444 16.77 0.31 -18.92
CA HIS A 444 15.39 0.77 -18.87
C HIS A 444 14.86 0.78 -20.31
N ALA A 445 13.68 0.19 -20.54
CA ALA A 445 13.21 -0.11 -21.89
C ALA A 445 13.18 1.09 -22.87
N PRO A 446 12.65 2.28 -22.51
CA PRO A 446 12.68 3.47 -23.38
C PRO A 446 14.09 3.91 -23.81
N VAL A 447 15.12 3.61 -23.01
CA VAL A 447 16.52 3.89 -23.37
C VAL A 447 17.06 2.78 -24.27
N VAL A 448 16.95 1.54 -23.82
CA VAL A 448 17.54 0.38 -24.50
C VAL A 448 16.92 0.15 -25.89
N ASN A 449 15.64 0.45 -26.06
CA ASN A 449 14.92 0.30 -27.33
C ASN A 449 15.12 1.49 -28.29
N SER A 450 15.87 2.52 -27.90
CA SER A 450 16.11 3.69 -28.78
C SER A 450 17.10 3.40 -29.92
N THR A 451 17.83 2.28 -29.86
CA THR A 451 18.78 1.87 -30.90
C THR A 451 18.80 0.34 -31.07
N ALA A 452 19.20 -0.12 -32.25
CA ALA A 452 19.50 -1.52 -32.49
C ALA A 452 20.96 -1.80 -32.10
N GLY A 453 21.24 -2.97 -31.50
CA GLY A 453 22.61 -3.36 -31.15
C GLY A 453 23.15 -2.71 -29.87
N ALA A 454 22.27 -2.38 -28.92
CA ALA A 454 22.67 -2.01 -27.57
C ALA A 454 23.30 -3.21 -26.83
N ALA A 455 24.30 -2.99 -25.99
CA ALA A 455 24.88 -4.00 -25.12
C ALA A 455 25.26 -3.38 -23.77
N LEU A 456 25.01 -4.08 -22.67
CA LEU A 456 25.20 -3.53 -21.32
C LEU A 456 25.76 -4.57 -20.33
N PRO A 457 26.67 -4.18 -19.43
CA PRO A 457 27.25 -5.08 -18.45
C PRO A 457 26.34 -5.15 -17.21
N LEU A 458 25.89 -6.36 -16.85
CA LEU A 458 25.03 -6.59 -15.68
C LEU A 458 25.61 -7.64 -14.75
N ARG A 459 25.28 -7.51 -13.46
CA ARG A 459 25.66 -8.44 -12.37
C ARG A 459 24.55 -9.41 -11.99
N PHE A 460 23.52 -9.51 -12.81
CA PHE A 460 22.37 -10.39 -12.62
C PHE A 460 21.81 -10.73 -13.99
N ASP A 461 21.12 -11.86 -14.09
CA ASP A 461 20.32 -12.16 -15.28
C ASP A 461 18.94 -11.49 -15.11
N PRO A 462 18.52 -10.60 -16.02
CA PRO A 462 17.17 -10.00 -15.95
C PRO A 462 16.02 -11.02 -16.03
N ARG A 463 16.34 -12.27 -16.41
CA ARG A 463 15.40 -13.40 -16.45
C ARG A 463 15.42 -14.23 -15.16
N ASP A 464 16.30 -13.92 -14.21
CA ASP A 464 16.31 -14.57 -12.90
C ASP A 464 15.04 -14.24 -12.11
N ARG A 465 14.70 -15.15 -11.19
CA ARG A 465 13.47 -15.07 -10.38
C ARG A 465 13.31 -13.72 -9.68
N ASN A 466 14.36 -13.17 -9.07
CA ASN A 466 14.26 -11.92 -8.31
C ASN A 466 14.03 -10.72 -9.24
N ALA A 467 14.72 -10.68 -10.39
CA ALA A 467 14.56 -9.63 -11.38
C ALA A 467 13.13 -9.64 -11.99
N LEU A 468 12.60 -10.83 -12.29
CA LEU A 468 11.22 -10.99 -12.76
C LEU A 468 10.20 -10.64 -11.68
N THR A 469 10.46 -11.00 -10.42
CA THR A 469 9.59 -10.67 -9.30
C THR A 469 9.50 -9.16 -9.11
N TYR A 470 10.64 -8.46 -9.14
CA TYR A 470 10.67 -7.00 -9.11
C TYR A 470 9.84 -6.41 -10.25
N GLY A 471 10.06 -6.86 -11.49
CA GLY A 471 9.32 -6.33 -12.63
C GLY A 471 7.81 -6.50 -12.52
N MET A 472 7.33 -7.66 -12.06
CA MET A 472 5.91 -7.88 -11.78
C MET A 472 5.39 -6.98 -10.65
N THR A 473 6.17 -6.78 -9.58
CA THR A 473 5.75 -5.90 -8.47
C THR A 473 5.64 -4.44 -8.90
N GLN A 474 6.58 -3.94 -9.71
CA GLN A 474 6.53 -2.58 -10.22
C GLN A 474 5.38 -2.39 -11.22
N ALA A 475 5.20 -3.33 -12.15
CA ALA A 475 4.09 -3.27 -13.10
C ALA A 475 2.73 -3.33 -12.39
N SER A 476 2.61 -4.11 -11.31
CA SER A 476 1.40 -4.14 -10.49
C SER A 476 1.18 -2.85 -9.68
N ALA A 477 2.25 -2.18 -9.25
CA ALA A 477 2.16 -0.97 -8.44
C ALA A 477 1.84 0.28 -9.27
N PHE A 478 2.42 0.38 -10.48
CA PHE A 478 2.36 1.60 -11.29
C PHE A 478 2.10 1.35 -12.77
N GLY A 479 2.57 0.23 -13.33
CA GLY A 479 2.41 -0.11 -14.75
C GLY A 479 3.63 0.15 -15.63
N ASP A 480 4.70 0.71 -15.06
CA ASP A 480 5.92 1.04 -15.80
C ASP A 480 6.85 -0.16 -15.99
N PRO A 481 7.63 -0.18 -17.09
CA PRO A 481 8.67 -1.19 -17.28
C PRO A 481 9.75 -1.08 -16.20
N PRO A 482 10.40 -2.19 -15.82
CA PRO A 482 11.47 -2.20 -14.83
C PRO A 482 12.64 -1.28 -15.21
N SER A 483 13.37 -0.80 -14.19
CA SER A 483 14.66 -0.14 -14.37
C SER A 483 15.70 -0.71 -13.40
N LEU A 484 17.00 -0.61 -13.72
CA LEU A 484 18.03 -1.07 -12.79
C LEU A 484 18.02 -0.24 -11.49
N SER A 485 17.80 1.07 -11.59
CA SER A 485 17.77 1.96 -10.43
C SER A 485 16.61 1.61 -9.48
N GLY A 486 15.44 1.30 -10.01
CA GLY A 486 14.32 0.76 -9.21
C GLY A 486 14.60 -0.63 -8.65
N TYR A 487 15.23 -1.53 -9.42
CA TYR A 487 15.55 -2.88 -8.94
C TYR A 487 16.52 -2.86 -7.75
N ARG A 488 17.49 -1.96 -7.77
CA ARG A 488 18.45 -1.77 -6.68
C ARG A 488 17.76 -1.35 -5.39
N GLU A 489 16.88 -0.36 -5.45
CA GLU A 489 16.13 0.07 -4.27
C GLU A 489 15.20 -1.03 -3.76
N TRP A 490 14.53 -1.74 -4.68
CA TRP A 490 13.69 -2.87 -4.34
C TRP A 490 14.46 -4.01 -3.65
N ALA A 491 15.64 -4.35 -4.16
CA ALA A 491 16.50 -5.38 -3.59
C ALA A 491 17.04 -4.95 -2.22
N ARG A 492 17.54 -3.71 -2.11
CA ARG A 492 18.06 -3.14 -0.85
C ARG A 492 16.99 -3.12 0.25
N ALA A 493 15.77 -2.70 -0.08
CA ALA A 493 14.63 -2.70 0.83
C ALA A 493 14.32 -4.09 1.42
N ARG A 494 14.70 -5.15 0.70
CA ARG A 494 14.49 -6.55 1.09
C ARG A 494 15.74 -7.19 1.71
N GLY A 495 16.83 -6.43 1.87
CA GLY A 495 18.13 -6.94 2.33
C GLY A 495 18.81 -7.87 1.32
N GLU A 496 18.44 -7.77 0.04
CA GLU A 496 19.02 -8.52 -1.06
C GLU A 496 20.14 -7.69 -1.74
N ASN A 497 21.21 -8.36 -2.18
CA ASN A 497 22.33 -7.72 -2.87
C ASN A 497 22.45 -8.23 -4.31
N ILE A 498 22.68 -7.31 -5.24
CA ILE A 498 22.94 -7.62 -6.66
C ILE A 498 24.45 -7.80 -6.84
N ALA A 499 24.96 -9.01 -6.60
CA ALA A 499 26.40 -9.29 -6.47
C ALA A 499 26.93 -10.39 -7.41
N GLY A 500 26.24 -10.68 -8.52
CA GLY A 500 26.75 -11.66 -9.49
C GLY A 500 27.94 -11.15 -10.30
N ASP A 501 28.50 -12.05 -11.10
CA ASP A 501 29.57 -11.73 -12.03
C ASP A 501 29.06 -10.83 -13.16
N VAL A 502 29.93 -9.94 -13.64
CA VAL A 502 29.58 -9.02 -14.74
C VAL A 502 29.50 -9.82 -16.04
N THR A 503 28.35 -9.80 -16.71
CA THR A 503 28.13 -10.42 -18.01
C THR A 503 27.53 -9.38 -18.95
N VAL A 504 27.89 -9.41 -20.25
CA VAL A 504 27.32 -8.51 -21.25
C VAL A 504 26.00 -9.08 -21.74
N TYR A 505 24.96 -8.27 -21.66
CA TYR A 505 23.63 -8.57 -22.16
C TYR A 505 23.27 -7.66 -23.33
N ALA A 506 22.52 -8.19 -24.30
CA ALA A 506 21.94 -7.42 -25.37
C ALA A 506 20.41 -7.59 -25.38
N PRO A 507 19.64 -6.50 -25.58
CA PRO A 507 18.23 -6.61 -25.88
C PRO A 507 18.05 -7.17 -27.30
N ALA A 508 17.00 -7.94 -27.50
CA ALA A 508 16.53 -8.32 -28.82
C ALA A 508 15.04 -7.99 -28.91
N GLN A 509 14.65 -7.21 -29.92
CA GLN A 509 13.24 -7.03 -30.25
C GLN A 509 12.70 -8.35 -30.82
N VAL A 510 11.57 -8.80 -30.31
CA VAL A 510 10.90 -10.02 -30.80
C VAL A 510 9.56 -9.59 -31.37
N ASP A 511 9.54 -9.34 -32.67
CA ASP A 511 8.28 -9.13 -33.38
C ASP A 511 7.70 -10.50 -33.75
N VAL A 512 6.57 -10.85 -33.12
CA VAL A 512 5.85 -12.10 -33.43
C VAL A 512 4.72 -11.76 -34.38
N MET A 513 4.70 -12.43 -35.53
CA MET A 513 3.64 -12.30 -36.52
C MET A 513 2.27 -12.59 -35.85
N GLN A 514 1.43 -11.58 -35.69
CA GLN A 514 0.14 -11.72 -35.00
C GLN A 514 -0.77 -12.69 -35.76
N MET A 515 -0.96 -13.88 -35.21
CA MET A 515 -2.02 -14.81 -35.65
C MET A 515 -3.32 -14.34 -35.00
N GLY A 516 -4.32 -13.98 -35.80
CA GLY A 516 -5.55 -13.34 -35.32
C GLY A 516 -6.22 -14.08 -34.16
N GLY A 517 -6.58 -13.34 -33.11
CA GLY A 517 -7.38 -13.83 -31.97
C GLY A 517 -6.66 -13.88 -30.62
N HIS A 518 -5.33 -13.71 -30.58
CA HIS A 518 -4.56 -13.68 -29.33
C HIS A 518 -3.49 -12.57 -29.38
N GLU A 519 -3.50 -11.67 -28.40
CA GLU A 519 -2.37 -10.76 -28.17
C GLU A 519 -1.17 -11.58 -27.69
N HIS A 520 -0.19 -11.75 -28.57
CA HIS A 520 1.12 -12.29 -28.24
C HIS A 520 2.11 -11.13 -28.22
N GLY A 521 2.34 -10.53 -27.05
CA GLY A 521 3.35 -9.49 -26.86
C GLY A 521 3.17 -8.68 -25.59
N GLY A 522 4.16 -8.69 -24.71
CA GLY A 522 4.25 -7.82 -23.53
C GLY A 522 3.59 -8.38 -22.28
N ASN A 523 4.26 -9.30 -21.57
CA ASN A 523 3.86 -9.60 -20.20
C ASN A 523 4.18 -8.37 -19.33
N LEU A 524 3.20 -7.92 -18.53
CA LEU A 524 3.42 -6.94 -17.49
C LEU A 524 4.63 -7.35 -16.63
N GLY A 525 5.60 -6.45 -16.47
CA GLY A 525 6.82 -6.68 -15.69
C GLY A 525 8.02 -7.25 -16.45
N GLN A 526 7.97 -7.36 -17.79
CA GLN A 526 9.16 -7.65 -18.60
C GLN A 526 10.13 -6.46 -18.64
N TRP A 527 11.42 -6.74 -18.52
CA TRP A 527 12.50 -5.74 -18.61
C TRP A 527 12.55 -5.02 -19.95
N ILE A 528 12.27 -5.74 -21.03
CA ILE A 528 12.17 -5.21 -22.41
C ILE A 528 10.78 -5.59 -22.93
N PRO A 529 9.77 -4.72 -22.83
CA PRO A 529 8.47 -4.95 -23.45
C PRO A 529 8.62 -5.24 -24.94
N GLN A 530 7.88 -6.24 -25.45
CA GLN A 530 7.96 -6.70 -26.86
C GLN A 530 9.35 -7.19 -27.29
N GLY A 531 10.20 -7.54 -26.32
CA GLY A 531 11.52 -8.07 -26.59
C GLY A 531 11.99 -9.06 -25.54
N THR A 532 13.27 -9.37 -25.60
CA THR A 532 13.99 -10.17 -24.62
C THR A 532 15.36 -9.55 -24.37
N ILE A 533 16.05 -10.04 -23.36
CA ILE A 533 17.42 -9.67 -23.06
C ILE A 533 18.21 -10.96 -22.82
N VAL A 534 19.33 -11.10 -23.53
CA VAL A 534 20.12 -12.33 -23.55
C VAL A 534 21.58 -12.03 -23.26
N ALA A 535 22.23 -12.93 -22.52
CA ALA A 535 23.67 -12.88 -22.34
C ALA A 535 24.36 -13.14 -23.69
N ILE A 536 25.26 -12.24 -24.08
CA ILE A 536 26.09 -12.36 -25.29
C ILE A 536 27.56 -12.62 -24.98
N SER A 537 27.92 -12.62 -23.69
CA SER A 537 29.24 -13.05 -23.21
C SER A 537 29.08 -14.09 -22.09
N GLY A 538 30.19 -14.73 -21.71
CA GLY A 538 30.33 -15.31 -20.37
C GLY A 538 30.64 -14.23 -19.32
N PRO A 539 30.82 -14.62 -18.05
CA PRO A 539 31.34 -13.75 -17.00
C PRO A 539 32.65 -13.07 -17.42
N LEU A 540 32.69 -11.75 -17.37
CA LEU A 540 33.86 -10.92 -17.64
C LEU A 540 34.83 -11.01 -16.47
N THR A 541 36.07 -11.43 -16.75
CA THR A 541 37.16 -11.50 -15.77
C THR A 541 38.09 -10.31 -15.92
N GLU A 542 38.68 -9.84 -14.82
CA GLU A 542 39.86 -8.97 -14.88
C GLU A 542 41.04 -9.83 -15.37
N LYS A 543 41.32 -9.83 -16.67
CA LYS A 543 42.59 -10.36 -17.20
C LYS A 543 43.55 -9.24 -17.51
#